data_AF-A0A6G0ZGE1-F1
#
_entry.id   AF-A0A6G0ZGE1-F1
#
_cell.length_a   1.000
_cell.length_b   1.000
_cell.length_c   1.000
_cell.angle_alpha   90.00
_cell.angle_beta   90.00
_cell.angle_gamma   90.00
#
_symmetry.space_group_name_H-M   'P 1'
#
loop_
_entity.id
_entity.type
_entity.pdbx_description
1 polymer ?
#
loop_
_entity_poly.entity_id
_entity_poly.type
_entity_poly.pdbx_seq_one_letter_code
_entity_poly.pdbx_strand_id
1 'polypeptide(L)'
;MTVHQRMHTGEKPYQCDDCGKSFNQNIHLTAHRRTHTGERPYSCDVCGKSFARRYNLILHQRIHTGEKPCQCDVCGKSFTSRNNMTVHQRTHTGEKPYQCDVCGKSFTSRNNVIVHLRIHTGEKPYKCDDCGKSFNQNIHLISHRRTQTGAAVA
;
A
#
# COMPACT_ATOMS: atom_id res chain seq x y z
N MET A 1 -24.09 -21.46 -6.08
CA MET A 1 -23.56 -22.31 -4.99
C MET A 1 -22.07 -22.65 -5.14
N THR A 2 -21.56 -22.92 -6.36
CA THR A 2 -20.20 -23.45 -6.61
C THR A 2 -19.05 -22.52 -6.19
N VAL A 3 -19.10 -21.22 -6.50
CA VAL A 3 -18.01 -20.28 -6.16
C VAL A 3 -17.83 -20.09 -4.64
N HIS A 4 -18.93 -20.07 -3.88
CA HIS A 4 -18.88 -19.96 -2.42
C HIS A 4 -18.23 -21.19 -1.79
N GLN A 5 -18.56 -22.39 -2.29
CA GLN A 5 -17.96 -23.64 -1.80
C GLN A 5 -16.44 -23.67 -1.98
N ARG A 6 -15.91 -23.12 -3.08
CA ARG A 6 -14.47 -22.98 -3.31
C ARG A 6 -13.74 -22.15 -2.25
N MET A 7 -14.44 -21.29 -1.52
CA MET A 7 -13.85 -20.55 -0.40
C MET A 7 -13.57 -21.45 0.81
N HIS A 8 -14.38 -22.48 1.02
CA HIS A 8 -14.20 -23.46 2.10
C HIS A 8 -13.20 -24.54 1.73
N THR A 9 -13.25 -25.03 0.49
CA THR A 9 -12.34 -26.10 0.03
C THR A 9 -10.94 -25.60 -0.35
N GLY A 10 -10.77 -24.29 -0.55
CA GLY A 10 -9.52 -23.71 -1.02
C GLY A 10 -9.22 -23.94 -2.51
N GLU A 11 -10.17 -24.51 -3.25
CA GLU A 11 -10.05 -24.79 -4.67
C GLU A 11 -9.81 -23.49 -5.47
N LYS A 12 -8.74 -23.48 -6.27
CA LYS A 12 -8.32 -22.34 -7.09
C LYS A 12 -8.06 -22.76 -8.54
N PRO A 13 -9.12 -22.94 -9.36
CA PRO A 13 -8.97 -23.51 -10.70
C PRO A 13 -8.26 -22.59 -11.70
N TYR A 14 -8.20 -21.29 -11.41
CA TYR A 14 -7.72 -20.29 -12.37
C TYR A 14 -6.27 -19.92 -12.05
N GLN A 15 -5.31 -20.54 -12.73
CA GLN A 15 -3.89 -20.28 -12.55
C GLN A 15 -3.39 -19.19 -13.51
N CYS A 16 -2.45 -18.37 -13.03
CA CYS A 16 -1.73 -17.41 -13.83
C CYS A 16 -0.47 -18.06 -14.42
N ASP A 17 -0.33 -18.06 -15.74
CA ASP A 17 0.80 -18.69 -16.41
C ASP A 17 2.12 -17.95 -16.14
N ASP A 18 2.07 -16.62 -16.03
CA ASP A 18 3.28 -15.79 -15.82
C ASP A 18 3.95 -15.97 -14.44
N CYS A 19 3.19 -16.36 -13.41
CA CYS A 19 3.72 -16.42 -12.03
C CYS A 19 3.22 -17.59 -11.19
N GLY A 20 2.45 -18.50 -11.76
CA GLY A 20 1.89 -19.68 -11.10
C GLY A 20 0.82 -19.40 -10.03
N LYS A 21 0.42 -18.15 -9.80
CA LYS A 21 -0.61 -17.83 -8.78
C LYS A 21 -1.99 -18.29 -9.21
N SER A 22 -2.67 -19.03 -8.35
CA SER A 22 -4.03 -19.52 -8.60
C SER A 22 -5.11 -18.74 -7.85
N PHE A 23 -6.27 -18.62 -8.49
CA PHE A 23 -7.45 -17.87 -8.04
C PHE A 23 -8.69 -18.76 -8.06
N ASN A 24 -9.64 -18.48 -7.17
CA ASN A 24 -10.92 -19.20 -7.10
C ASN A 24 -11.96 -18.73 -8.12
N GLN A 25 -11.73 -17.57 -8.74
CA GLN A 25 -12.60 -16.95 -9.74
C GLN A 25 -11.78 -16.36 -10.88
N ASN A 26 -12.31 -16.49 -12.11
CA ASN A 26 -11.66 -15.97 -13.31
C ASN A 26 -11.50 -14.43 -13.26
N ILE A 27 -12.48 -13.70 -12.73
CA ILE A 27 -12.41 -12.24 -12.60
C ILE A 27 -11.19 -11.78 -11.78
N HIS A 28 -10.77 -12.57 -10.79
CA HIS A 28 -9.60 -12.29 -9.96
C HIS A 28 -8.31 -12.57 -10.71
N LEU A 29 -8.27 -13.65 -11.51
CA LEU A 29 -7.15 -13.93 -12.41
C LEU A 29 -6.99 -12.82 -13.47
N THR A 30 -8.07 -12.42 -14.15
CA THR A 30 -8.02 -11.33 -15.14
C THR A 30 -7.53 -10.02 -14.52
N ALA A 31 -8.05 -9.65 -13.34
CA ALA A 31 -7.59 -8.47 -12.63
C ALA A 31 -6.14 -8.60 -12.13
N HIS A 32 -5.66 -9.83 -11.87
CA HIS A 32 -4.27 -10.08 -11.52
C HIS A 32 -3.34 -9.96 -12.73
N ARG A 33 -3.71 -10.46 -13.91
CA ARG A 33 -2.87 -10.36 -15.13
C ARG A 33 -2.48 -8.92 -15.46
N ARG A 34 -3.33 -7.95 -15.11
CA ARG A 34 -3.03 -6.51 -15.21
C ARG A 34 -1.79 -6.06 -14.43
N THR A 35 -1.36 -6.82 -13.42
CA THR A 35 -0.12 -6.54 -12.68
C THR A 35 1.13 -6.91 -13.47
N HIS A 36 1.02 -7.82 -14.44
CA HIS A 36 2.12 -8.20 -15.33
C HIS A 36 2.15 -7.31 -16.56
N THR A 37 0.99 -7.04 -17.16
CA THR A 37 0.88 -6.22 -18.38
C THR A 37 1.00 -4.73 -18.12
N GLY A 38 0.80 -4.29 -16.87
CA GLY A 38 0.72 -2.87 -16.53
C GLY A 38 -0.56 -2.17 -17.01
N GLU A 39 -1.54 -2.91 -17.51
CA GLU A 39 -2.81 -2.38 -18.01
C GLU A 39 -3.59 -1.67 -16.89
N ARG A 40 -3.99 -0.42 -17.15
CA ARG A 40 -4.73 0.43 -16.19
C ARG A 40 -5.97 1.04 -16.85
N PRO A 41 -7.06 0.26 -17.03
CA PRO A 41 -8.21 0.71 -17.83
C PRO A 41 -9.05 1.83 -17.22
N TYR A 42 -8.88 2.09 -15.92
CA TYR A 42 -9.75 3.01 -15.19
C TYR A 42 -9.01 4.32 -14.93
N SER A 43 -9.26 5.33 -15.76
CA SER A 43 -8.68 6.68 -15.62
C SER A 43 -9.50 7.58 -14.71
N CYS A 44 -8.82 8.46 -14.00
CA CYS A 44 -9.44 9.56 -13.27
C CYS A 44 -9.56 10.78 -14.18
N ASP A 45 -10.78 11.23 -14.43
CA ASP A 45 -11.04 12.37 -15.33
C ASP A 45 -10.50 13.70 -14.80
N VAL A 46 -10.27 13.81 -13.48
CA VAL A 46 -9.78 15.04 -12.84
C VAL A 46 -8.26 15.20 -12.99
N CYS A 47 -7.49 14.12 -12.93
CA CYS A 47 -6.02 14.19 -12.90
C CYS A 47 -5.30 13.25 -13.85
N GLY A 48 -6.03 12.53 -14.71
CA GLY A 48 -5.51 11.55 -15.68
C GLY A 48 -4.93 10.27 -15.08
N LYS A 49 -4.82 10.16 -13.75
CA LYS A 49 -4.24 8.97 -13.10
C LYS A 49 -5.09 7.73 -13.38
N SER A 50 -4.45 6.69 -13.88
CA SER A 50 -5.12 5.45 -14.26
C SER A 50 -4.93 4.34 -13.22
N PHE A 51 -5.84 3.37 -13.15
CA PHE A 51 -5.86 2.29 -12.17
C PHE A 51 -6.20 0.95 -12.82
N ALA A 52 -5.63 -0.14 -12.30
CA ALA A 52 -5.91 -1.50 -12.78
C ALA A 52 -7.29 -2.04 -12.34
N ARG A 53 -7.89 -1.44 -11.30
CA ARG A 53 -9.18 -1.86 -10.72
C ARG A 53 -10.09 -0.66 -10.48
N ARG A 54 -11.38 -0.81 -10.81
CA ARG A 54 -12.41 0.24 -10.63
C ARG A 54 -12.54 0.74 -9.19
N TYR A 55 -12.50 -0.17 -8.22
CA TYR A 55 -12.54 0.19 -6.80
C TYR A 55 -11.41 1.16 -6.39
N ASN A 56 -10.21 0.98 -6.95
CA ASN A 56 -9.08 1.86 -6.66
C ASN A 56 -9.26 3.25 -7.25
N LEU A 57 -9.90 3.36 -8.42
CA LEU A 57 -10.29 4.65 -9.00
C LEU A 57 -11.31 5.37 -8.11
N ILE A 58 -12.35 4.68 -7.63
CA ILE A 58 -13.36 5.27 -6.74
C ILE A 58 -12.71 5.77 -5.45
N LEU A 59 -11.86 4.95 -4.82
CA LEU A 59 -11.12 5.37 -3.62
C LEU A 59 -10.19 6.56 -3.90
N HIS A 60 -9.57 6.61 -5.08
CA HIS A 60 -8.74 7.74 -5.49
C HIS A 60 -9.55 9.02 -5.68
N GLN A 61 -10.73 8.95 -6.28
CA GLN A 61 -11.60 10.11 -6.51
C GLN A 61 -11.98 10.82 -5.21
N ARG A 62 -12.03 10.10 -4.08
CA ARG A 62 -12.23 10.68 -2.74
C ARG A 62 -11.17 11.71 -2.33
N ILE A 63 -9.99 11.66 -2.93
CA ILE A 63 -8.94 12.66 -2.69
C ILE A 63 -9.34 14.02 -3.29
N HIS A 64 -10.03 14.00 -4.44
CA HIS A 64 -10.50 15.21 -5.11
C HIS A 64 -11.75 15.78 -4.45
N THR A 65 -12.66 14.91 -4.01
CA THR A 65 -13.92 15.35 -3.36
C THR A 65 -13.76 15.61 -1.86
N GLY A 66 -12.69 15.13 -1.24
CA GLY A 66 -12.49 15.18 0.21
C GLY A 66 -13.38 14.23 1.01
N GLU A 67 -14.15 13.35 0.34
CA GLU A 67 -15.07 12.41 0.97
C GLU A 67 -14.32 11.45 1.90
N LYS A 68 -14.73 11.40 3.17
CA LYS A 68 -14.14 10.53 4.20
C LYS A 68 -15.23 9.76 4.94
N PRO A 69 -15.79 8.69 4.36
CA PRO A 69 -16.98 8.01 4.89
C PRO A 69 -16.73 7.25 6.20
N CYS A 70 -15.48 6.93 6.52
CA CYS A 70 -15.14 6.09 7.65
C CYS A 70 -14.71 6.96 8.83
N GLN A 71 -15.61 7.22 9.77
CA GLN A 71 -15.33 8.01 10.96
C GLN A 71 -14.89 7.14 12.14
N CYS A 72 -13.89 7.60 12.89
CA CYS A 72 -13.48 6.99 14.14
C CYS A 72 -14.40 7.45 15.27
N ASP A 73 -15.11 6.52 15.90
CA ASP A 73 -16.07 6.81 16.96
C ASP A 73 -15.42 7.38 18.24
N VAL A 74 -14.12 7.13 18.44
CA VAL A 74 -13.39 7.57 19.65
C VAL A 74 -12.97 9.04 19.58
N CYS A 75 -12.56 9.52 18.40
CA CYS A 75 -11.98 10.87 18.26
C CYS A 75 -12.57 11.70 17.12
N GLY A 76 -13.60 11.20 16.46
CA GLY A 76 -14.29 11.87 15.35
C GLY A 76 -13.48 12.00 14.06
N LYS A 77 -12.22 11.54 14.01
CA LYS A 77 -11.38 11.64 12.80
C LYS A 77 -11.93 10.76 11.68
N SER A 78 -12.06 11.33 10.49
CA SER A 78 -12.58 10.64 9.30
C SER A 78 -11.50 10.21 8.31
N PHE A 79 -11.72 9.07 7.66
CA PHE A 79 -10.80 8.41 6.75
C PHE A 79 -11.48 8.05 5.42
N THR A 80 -10.69 8.01 4.35
CA THR A 80 -11.16 7.66 3.00
C THR A 80 -11.42 6.16 2.82
N SER A 81 -10.82 5.32 3.67
CA SER A 81 -10.98 3.87 3.65
C SER A 81 -11.11 3.28 5.06
N ARG A 82 -11.86 2.17 5.15
CA ARG A 82 -12.09 1.42 6.40
C ARG A 82 -10.79 0.88 7.00
N ASN A 83 -9.88 0.38 6.16
CA ASN A 83 -8.58 -0.15 6.60
C ASN A 83 -7.73 0.92 7.32
N ASN A 84 -7.69 2.14 6.77
CA ASN A 84 -6.95 3.25 7.39
C ASN A 84 -7.55 3.62 8.75
N MET A 85 -8.89 3.63 8.84
CA MET A 85 -9.59 3.86 10.10
C MET A 85 -9.30 2.77 11.13
N THR A 86 -9.31 1.48 10.74
CA THR A 86 -9.00 0.36 11.64
C THR A 86 -7.56 0.43 12.16
N VAL A 87 -6.59 0.72 11.29
CA VAL A 87 -5.19 0.92 11.72
C VAL A 87 -5.08 2.14 12.65
N HIS A 88 -5.84 3.20 12.40
CA HIS A 88 -5.89 4.35 13.31
C HIS A 88 -6.51 3.99 14.66
N GLN A 89 -7.57 3.18 14.73
CA GLN A 89 -8.18 2.79 16.01
C GLN A 89 -7.18 2.11 16.96
N ARG A 90 -6.17 1.42 16.42
CA ARG A 90 -5.08 0.85 17.21
C ARG A 90 -4.24 1.87 17.97
N THR A 91 -4.25 3.14 17.57
CA THR A 91 -3.58 4.21 18.33
C THR A 91 -4.33 4.55 19.61
N HIS A 92 -5.63 4.25 19.69
CA HIS A 92 -6.42 4.43 20.90
C HIS A 92 -6.33 3.22 21.83
N THR A 93 -6.33 2.02 21.28
CA THR A 93 -6.25 0.78 22.07
C THR A 93 -4.82 0.41 22.48
N GLY A 94 -3.81 0.95 21.82
CA GLY A 94 -2.42 0.56 22.00
C GLY A 94 -2.05 -0.78 21.34
N GLU A 95 -2.97 -1.42 20.63
CA GLU A 95 -2.75 -2.71 19.97
C GLU A 95 -1.63 -2.62 18.93
N LYS A 96 -0.60 -3.46 19.08
CA LYS A 96 0.55 -3.53 18.18
C LYS A 96 0.78 -4.97 17.71
N PRO A 97 0.00 -5.47 16.74
CA PRO A 97 0.01 -6.90 16.38
C PRO A 97 1.28 -7.37 15.69
N TYR A 98 2.09 -6.44 15.19
CA TYR A 98 3.23 -6.77 14.36
C TYR A 98 4.50 -6.54 15.15
N GLN A 99 5.17 -7.61 15.54
CA GLN A 99 6.42 -7.58 16.30
C GLN A 99 7.62 -7.75 15.37
N CYS A 100 8.72 -7.08 15.71
CA CYS A 100 10.02 -7.31 15.10
C CYS A 100 10.69 -8.50 15.79
N ASP A 101 10.98 -9.56 15.03
CA ASP A 101 11.59 -10.78 15.58
C ASP A 101 13.05 -10.57 16.03
N VAL A 102 13.71 -9.50 15.54
CA VAL A 102 15.12 -9.21 15.86
C VAL A 102 15.27 -8.46 17.18
N CYS A 103 14.39 -7.49 17.47
CA CYS A 103 14.53 -6.62 18.66
C CYS A 103 13.28 -6.55 19.54
N GLY A 104 12.25 -7.34 19.25
CA GLY A 104 11.02 -7.42 20.03
C GLY A 104 10.11 -6.20 19.94
N LYS A 105 10.48 -5.14 19.21
CA LYS A 105 9.65 -3.92 19.07
C LYS A 105 8.35 -4.21 18.32
N SER A 106 7.23 -3.74 18.84
CA SER A 106 5.90 -3.93 18.24
C SER A 106 5.35 -2.67 17.56
N PHE A 107 4.57 -2.86 16.50
CA PHE A 107 4.05 -1.83 15.61
C PHE A 107 2.56 -2.05 15.29
N THR A 108 1.87 -0.95 14.98
CA THR A 108 0.42 -0.95 14.67
C THR A 108 0.07 -1.43 13.26
N SER A 109 1.05 -1.41 12.34
CA SER A 109 0.86 -1.81 10.94
C SER A 109 2.03 -2.66 10.43
N ARG A 110 1.73 -3.58 9.50
CA ARG A 110 2.72 -4.48 8.87
C ARG A 110 3.81 -3.71 8.12
N ASN A 111 3.43 -2.67 7.39
CA ASN A 111 4.37 -1.85 6.63
C ASN A 111 5.42 -1.19 7.54
N ASN A 112 5.02 -0.75 8.74
CA ASN A 112 5.94 -0.15 9.70
C ASN A 112 7.00 -1.15 10.18
N VAL A 113 6.64 -2.42 10.39
CA VAL A 113 7.62 -3.47 10.74
C VAL A 113 8.58 -3.75 9.58
N ILE A 114 8.06 -3.87 8.36
CA ILE A 114 8.91 -4.12 7.17
C ILE A 114 9.93 -3.00 7.00
N VAL A 115 9.50 -1.74 7.10
CA VAL A 115 10.41 -0.59 7.02
C VAL A 115 11.40 -0.58 8.18
N HIS A 116 10.96 -0.94 9.39
CA HIS A 116 11.83 -1.05 10.55
C HIS A 116 12.90 -2.14 10.41
N LEU A 117 12.55 -3.30 9.85
CA LEU A 117 13.49 -4.43 9.63
C LEU A 117 14.70 -4.03 8.77
N ARG A 118 14.55 -3.01 7.90
CA ARG A 118 15.67 -2.46 7.12
C ARG A 118 16.79 -1.87 7.97
N ILE A 119 16.50 -1.48 9.20
CA ILE A 119 17.52 -1.01 10.16
C ILE A 119 18.42 -2.17 10.59
N HIS A 120 17.86 -3.38 10.71
CA HIS A 120 18.61 -4.58 11.09
C HIS A 120 19.36 -5.18 9.91
N THR A 121 18.75 -5.19 8.72
CA THR A 121 19.40 -5.73 7.50
C THR A 121 20.39 -4.76 6.87
N GLY A 122 20.33 -3.46 7.22
CA GLY A 122 21.11 -2.41 6.57
C GLY A 122 20.61 -2.05 5.15
N GLU A 123 19.48 -2.60 4.71
CA GLU A 123 18.92 -2.37 3.38
C GLU A 123 18.58 -0.88 3.17
N LYS A 124 19.12 -0.28 2.10
CA LYS A 124 18.91 1.12 1.72
C LYS A 124 18.48 1.23 0.26
N PRO A 125 17.20 0.91 -0.07
CA PRO A 125 16.75 0.81 -1.46
C PRO A 125 16.72 2.14 -2.21
N TYR A 126 16.72 3.27 -1.50
CA TYR A 126 16.48 4.58 -2.07
C TYR A 126 17.79 5.34 -2.21
N LYS A 127 18.36 5.34 -3.42
CA LYS A 127 19.61 6.04 -3.73
C LYS A 127 19.33 7.45 -4.28
N CYS A 128 20.13 8.41 -3.85
CA CYS A 128 20.21 9.73 -4.47
C CYS A 128 21.12 9.63 -5.69
N ASP A 129 20.61 9.98 -6.87
CA ASP A 129 21.36 9.89 -8.10
C ASP A 129 22.42 11.01 -8.18
N ASP A 130 22.14 12.16 -7.57
CA ASP A 130 23.02 13.34 -7.60
C ASP A 130 24.28 13.17 -6.73
N CYS A 131 24.19 12.46 -5.61
CA CYS A 131 25.31 12.32 -4.65
C CYS A 131 25.61 10.89 -4.19
N GLY A 132 24.90 9.90 -4.72
CA GLY A 132 25.08 8.48 -4.39
C GLY A 132 24.61 8.04 -3.00
N LYS A 133 24.20 8.95 -2.12
CA LYS A 133 23.74 8.61 -0.76
C LYS A 133 22.48 7.74 -0.80
N SER A 134 22.47 6.68 0.01
CA SER A 134 21.36 5.72 0.06
C SER A 134 20.61 5.79 1.40
N PHE A 135 19.29 5.62 1.34
CA PHE A 135 18.37 5.76 2.46
C PHE A 135 17.47 4.52 2.59
N ASN A 136 17.07 4.20 3.81
CA ASN A 136 16.16 3.08 4.11
C ASN A 136 14.67 3.40 3.82
N GLN A 137 14.34 4.68 3.66
CA GLN A 137 12.99 5.18 3.38
C GLN A 137 13.00 6.28 2.31
N ASN A 138 11.99 6.27 1.45
CA ASN A 138 11.83 7.25 0.38
C ASN A 138 11.64 8.68 0.92
N ILE A 139 10.92 8.85 2.03
CA ILE A 139 10.72 10.18 2.63
C ILE A 139 12.04 10.86 3.00
N HIS A 140 13.04 10.09 3.45
CA HIS A 140 14.36 10.62 3.77
C HIS A 140 15.12 11.01 2.51
N LEU A 141 14.99 10.24 1.41
CA LEU A 141 15.54 10.62 0.11
C LEU A 141 14.90 11.91 -0.41
N ILE A 142 13.57 12.03 -0.36
CA ILE A 142 12.85 13.23 -0.81
C ILE A 142 13.28 14.46 0.01
N SER A 143 13.34 14.33 1.34
CA SER A 143 13.82 15.41 2.21
C SER A 143 15.26 15.80 1.88
N HIS A 144 16.13 14.82 1.66
CA HIS A 144 17.52 15.04 1.28
C HIS A 144 17.66 15.78 -0.06
N ARG A 145 16.92 15.36 -1.10
CA ARG A 145 16.95 16.03 -2.41
C ARG A 145 16.48 17.49 -2.32
N ARG A 146 15.43 17.76 -1.54
CA ARG A 146 14.95 19.14 -1.29
C ARG A 146 16.03 20.03 -0.68
N THR A 147 16.83 19.49 0.24
CA THR A 147 17.94 20.25 0.86
C THR A 147 19.14 20.45 -0.07
N GLN A 148 19.32 19.61 -1.09
CA GLN A 148 20.39 19.78 -2.08
C GLN A 148 20.03 20.81 -3.15
N THR A 149 18.75 20.88 -3.56
CA THR A 149 18.26 21.88 -4.51
C THR A 149 18.21 23.31 -3.95
N GLY A 150 18.31 23.50 -2.63
CA GLY A 150 18.32 24.80 -1.98
C GLY A 150 19.67 25.54 -1.98
N ALA A 151 20.72 24.97 -2.59
CA ALA A 151 22.08 25.52 -2.58
C ALA A 151 22.57 26.05 -3.95
N ALA A 152 21.68 26.20 -4.95
CA ALA A 152 22.05 26.58 -6.32
C ALA A 152 21.34 27.85 -6.85
N VAL A 153 21.06 28.82 -5.98
CA VAL A 153 20.72 30.19 -6.40
C VAL A 153 21.39 31.18 -5.45
N ALA A 154 22.62 31.56 -5.78
CA ALA A 154 23.28 32.80 -5.36
C ALA A 154 24.31 33.16 -6.44
#